data_AF-A0A9D4ZKL4-F1
#
_entry.id   AF-A0A9D4ZKL4-F1
#
_cell.length_a   1.000
_cell.length_b   1.000
_cell.length_c   1.000
_cell.angle_alpha   90.00
_cell.angle_beta   90.00
_cell.angle_gamma   90.00
#
_symmetry.space_group_name_H-M   'P 1'
#
loop_
_entity.id
_entity.type
_entity.pdbx_description
1 polymer ?
#
loop_
_entity_poly.entity_id
_entity_poly.type
_entity_poly.pdbx_seq_one_letter_code
_entity_poly.pdbx_strand_id
1 'polypeptide(L)'
;MGKAKAIDHVTANQTVGSCWLILLSETALRTLQQSNFLMPVFLEQAKILQKGKWSQSRSQELYHVGSKLPIYHTTLSDTFYFVWQVDVVYVHPLKAHAQVVKIWDVVYTDQVHGIIDGIISVQNTYESELLSAGRLRHEASSTKVLPHVFPSSTEGLERRRIMSSSTHDCVKLENAITTMRFVPLSKILIGCIQFGIKGEIPFLLSKEEYKVCYSFMASFSR
;
A
#
# COMPACT_ATOMS: atom_id res chain seq x y z
N MET A 1 -39.64 18.50 23.43
CA MET A 1 -39.65 17.27 22.59
C MET A 1 -38.65 17.47 21.47
N GLY A 2 -37.45 16.91 21.63
CA GLY A 2 -36.33 17.09 20.72
C GLY A 2 -36.44 16.18 19.50
N LYS A 3 -36.33 16.76 18.30
CA LYS A 3 -36.12 16.00 17.06
C LYS A 3 -34.61 15.76 16.92
N ALA A 4 -34.23 14.49 16.98
CA ALA A 4 -32.87 14.05 16.70
C ALA A 4 -32.48 14.45 15.27
N LYS A 5 -31.35 15.16 15.15
CA LYS A 5 -30.64 15.34 13.88
C LYS A 5 -30.23 13.96 13.38
N ALA A 6 -30.76 13.56 12.23
CA ALA A 6 -30.13 12.55 11.41
C ALA A 6 -28.72 13.06 11.08
N ILE A 7 -27.72 12.27 11.46
CA ILE A 7 -26.32 12.52 11.14
C ILE A 7 -26.23 12.27 9.63
N ASP A 8 -26.17 13.36 8.87
CA ASP A 8 -25.95 13.33 7.44
C ASP A 8 -24.71 12.50 7.14
N HIS A 9 -24.95 11.47 6.32
CA HIS A 9 -23.95 10.70 5.64
C HIS A 9 -22.83 11.62 5.13
N VAL A 10 -21.59 11.27 5.47
CA VAL A 10 -20.40 11.80 4.81
C VAL A 10 -20.42 11.28 3.38
N THR A 11 -21.18 11.95 2.52
CA THR A 11 -21.23 11.72 1.08
C THR A 11 -19.90 12.10 0.45
N ALA A 12 -19.20 11.09 -0.03
CA ALA A 12 -18.79 10.97 -1.42
C ALA A 12 -18.47 12.30 -2.13
N ASN A 13 -17.24 12.79 -1.96
CA ASN A 13 -16.57 13.69 -2.92
C ASN A 13 -15.07 13.79 -2.61
N GLN A 14 -14.39 12.65 -2.46
CA GLN A 14 -12.96 12.62 -2.74
C GLN A 14 -12.81 12.15 -4.19
N THR A 15 -12.10 12.95 -4.97
CA THR A 15 -11.66 12.72 -6.34
C THR A 15 -10.81 11.46 -6.44
N VAL A 16 -11.44 10.30 -6.37
CA VAL A 16 -10.72 9.04 -6.39
C VAL A 16 -10.26 8.75 -7.82
N GLY A 17 -8.94 8.78 -8.00
CA GLY A 17 -8.25 8.77 -9.30
C GLY A 17 -7.20 9.89 -9.45
N SER A 18 -7.17 10.87 -8.54
CA SER A 18 -6.26 12.04 -8.65
C SER A 18 -5.01 11.99 -7.77
N CYS A 19 -4.97 11.11 -6.76
CA CYS A 19 -3.88 10.96 -5.81
C CYS A 19 -3.63 9.48 -5.48
N TRP A 20 -2.38 9.12 -5.23
CA TRP A 20 -1.96 7.79 -4.83
C TRP A 20 -2.33 7.49 -3.38
N LEU A 21 -2.93 6.32 -3.14
CA LEU A 21 -3.07 5.79 -1.79
C LEU A 21 -1.70 5.25 -1.33
N ILE A 22 -1.24 5.72 -0.18
CA ILE A 22 0.02 5.26 0.44
C ILE A 22 -0.31 4.24 1.52
N LEU A 23 0.33 3.08 1.43
CA LEU A 23 0.18 1.99 2.39
C LEU A 23 1.52 1.72 3.08
N LEU A 24 1.49 1.46 4.38
CA LEU A 24 2.64 1.13 5.21
C LEU A 24 2.58 -0.33 5.63
N SER A 25 3.68 -1.06 5.50
CA SER A 25 3.83 -2.35 6.16
C SER A 25 3.87 -2.17 7.69
N GLU A 26 3.69 -3.27 8.42
CA GLU A 26 3.88 -3.28 9.87
C GLU A 26 5.33 -2.95 10.27
N THR A 27 6.32 -3.39 9.48
CA THR A 27 7.74 -3.10 9.77
C THR A 27 8.04 -1.62 9.60
N ALA A 28 7.58 -1.00 8.50
CA ALA A 28 7.69 0.44 8.29
C ALA A 28 7.03 1.22 9.43
N LEU A 29 5.84 0.79 9.87
CA LEU A 29 5.13 1.40 10.99
C LEU A 29 5.94 1.33 12.29
N ARG A 30 6.47 0.15 12.60
CA ARG A 30 7.30 -0.09 13.80
C ARG A 30 8.55 0.77 13.78
N THR A 31 9.24 0.85 12.65
CA THR A 31 10.44 1.70 12.53
C THR A 31 10.09 3.17 12.69
N LEU A 32 8.99 3.66 12.09
CA LEU A 32 8.55 5.05 12.27
C LEU A 32 8.14 5.38 13.71
N GLN A 33 7.58 4.42 14.44
CA GLN A 33 7.28 4.56 15.87
C GLN A 33 8.56 4.65 16.72
N GLN A 34 9.55 3.80 16.44
CA GLN A 34 10.83 3.79 17.15
C GLN A 34 11.71 5.00 16.79
N SER A 35 11.62 5.46 15.55
CA SER A 35 12.41 6.56 14.97
C SER A 35 11.53 7.75 14.64
N ASN A 36 10.71 8.21 15.60
CA ASN A 36 9.74 9.29 15.40
C ASN A 36 10.36 10.61 14.89
N PHE A 37 11.66 10.81 15.09
CA PHE A 37 12.39 11.96 14.51
C PHE A 37 12.38 11.98 12.97
N LEU A 38 12.18 10.83 12.30
CA LEU A 38 12.07 10.72 10.85
C LEU A 38 10.68 11.15 10.33
N MET A 39 9.66 11.19 11.19
CA MET A 39 8.27 11.40 10.79
C MET A 39 8.03 12.68 9.96
N PRO A 40 8.59 13.86 10.32
CA PRO A 40 8.37 15.07 9.53
C PRO A 40 8.82 14.92 8.07
N VAL A 41 10.04 14.40 7.87
CA VAL A 41 10.61 14.20 6.53
C VAL A 41 9.88 13.08 5.79
N PHE A 42 9.56 11.98 6.49
CA PHE A 42 8.76 10.89 5.94
C PHE A 42 7.42 11.38 5.40
N LEU A 43 6.69 12.18 6.17
CA LEU A 43 5.38 12.71 5.75
C LEU A 43 5.50 13.68 4.57
N GLU A 44 6.57 14.48 4.51
CA GLU A 44 6.83 15.34 3.37
C GLU A 44 7.04 14.52 2.08
N GLN A 45 7.89 13.49 2.15
CA GLN A 45 8.16 12.61 1.02
C GLN A 45 6.93 11.79 0.63
N ALA A 46 6.19 11.24 1.60
CA ALA A 46 4.94 10.52 1.35
C ALA A 46 3.89 11.40 0.67
N LYS A 47 3.80 12.69 1.03
CA LYS A 47 2.91 13.67 0.38
C LYS A 47 3.33 13.96 -1.06
N ILE A 48 4.63 13.94 -1.37
CA ILE A 48 5.14 14.05 -2.74
C ILE A 48 4.73 12.82 -3.55
N LEU A 49 4.94 11.62 -2.99
CA LEU A 49 4.52 10.36 -3.62
C LEU A 49 3.00 10.32 -3.85
N GLN A 50 2.21 10.73 -2.87
CA GLN A 50 0.75 10.81 -2.97
C GLN A 50 0.30 11.67 -4.15
N LYS A 51 1.03 12.76 -4.45
CA LYS A 51 0.74 13.66 -5.57
C LYS A 51 1.20 13.13 -6.93
N GLY A 52 1.87 11.97 -6.97
CA GLY A 52 2.38 11.38 -8.20
C GLY A 52 3.65 12.03 -8.74
N LYS A 53 4.36 12.82 -7.92
CA LYS A 53 5.55 13.58 -8.34
C LYS A 53 6.81 12.76 -8.06
N TRP A 54 7.05 11.73 -8.88
CA TRP A 54 8.17 10.81 -8.71
C TRP A 54 9.26 11.16 -9.73
N SER A 55 10.12 12.12 -9.42
CA SER A 55 11.28 12.41 -10.27
C SER A 55 12.40 11.41 -9.98
N GLN A 56 13.21 11.06 -10.99
CA GLN A 56 14.40 10.20 -10.83
C GLN A 56 15.34 10.69 -9.71
N SER A 57 15.37 12.00 -9.45
CA SER A 57 16.17 12.61 -8.38
C SER A 57 15.68 12.35 -6.96
N ARG A 58 14.41 11.96 -6.76
CA ARG A 58 13.78 11.79 -5.43
C ARG A 58 13.31 10.36 -5.17
N SER A 59 13.04 9.64 -6.24
CA SER A 59 12.62 8.26 -6.23
C SER A 59 13.51 7.52 -7.20
N GLN A 60 14.55 6.90 -6.65
CA GLN A 60 15.52 6.16 -7.43
C GLN A 60 15.09 4.72 -7.50
N GLU A 61 15.12 4.17 -8.71
CA GLU A 61 14.88 2.76 -8.94
C GLU A 61 16.06 1.97 -8.38
N LEU A 62 15.78 1.11 -7.40
CA LEU A 62 16.76 0.20 -6.79
C LEU A 62 16.91 -1.09 -7.57
N TYR A 63 15.81 -1.57 -8.14
CA TYR A 63 15.77 -2.87 -8.76
C TYR A 63 14.70 -2.93 -9.86
N HIS A 64 15.13 -3.38 -11.04
CA HIS A 64 14.26 -3.67 -12.17
C HIS A 64 14.77 -4.90 -12.91
N VAL A 65 14.03 -6.00 -12.78
CA VAL A 65 14.23 -7.21 -13.58
C VAL A 65 12.92 -7.48 -14.31
N GLY A 66 12.98 -7.62 -15.64
CA GLY A 66 11.87 -7.28 -16.56
C GLY A 66 10.49 -7.85 -16.23
N SER A 67 10.38 -9.04 -15.62
CA SER A 67 9.07 -9.61 -15.27
C SER A 67 8.50 -9.11 -13.94
N LYS A 68 9.26 -8.37 -13.14
CA LYS A 68 8.92 -7.91 -11.79
C LYS A 68 8.38 -6.49 -11.76
N LEU A 69 7.83 -6.08 -10.60
CA LEU A 69 7.47 -4.70 -10.35
C LEU A 69 8.75 -3.94 -9.93
N PRO A 70 8.99 -2.74 -10.47
CA PRO A 70 10.14 -1.93 -10.05
C PRO A 70 10.07 -1.63 -8.56
N ILE A 71 11.21 -1.72 -7.89
CA ILE A 71 11.38 -1.36 -6.48
C ILE A 71 12.13 -0.04 -6.42
N TYR A 72 11.60 0.90 -5.64
CA TYR A 72 12.14 2.23 -5.49
C TYR A 72 12.60 2.47 -4.06
N HIS A 73 13.50 3.43 -3.88
CA HIS A 73 13.70 4.08 -2.60
C HIS A 73 13.51 5.58 -2.68
N THR A 74 13.23 6.16 -1.53
CA THR A 74 13.25 7.61 -1.34
C THR A 74 14.05 7.94 -0.09
N THR A 75 14.94 8.93 -0.26
CA THR A 75 15.84 9.39 0.78
C THR A 75 15.10 10.18 1.86
N LEU A 76 15.29 9.78 3.13
CA LEU A 76 14.84 10.54 4.30
C LEU A 76 15.98 11.33 4.94
N SER A 77 17.19 10.78 4.91
CA SER A 77 18.44 11.43 5.33
C SER A 77 19.63 10.69 4.70
N ASP A 78 20.85 11.14 4.99
CA ASP A 78 22.07 10.50 4.48
C ASP A 78 22.21 9.02 4.88
N THR A 79 21.52 8.59 5.94
CA THR A 79 21.60 7.23 6.48
C THR A 79 20.29 6.44 6.39
N PHE A 80 19.16 7.08 6.10
CA PHE A 80 17.84 6.44 6.12
C PHE A 80 17.08 6.61 4.81
N TYR A 81 16.51 5.49 4.34
CA TYR A 81 15.62 5.43 3.18
C TYR A 81 14.29 4.77 3.57
N PHE A 82 13.24 5.03 2.79
CA PHE A 82 12.13 4.10 2.75
C PHE A 82 12.04 3.42 1.38
N VAL A 83 11.79 2.12 1.41
CA VAL A 83 11.73 1.25 0.23
C VAL A 83 10.28 1.01 -0.13
N TRP A 84 9.92 1.16 -1.40
CA TRP A 84 8.53 1.13 -1.82
C TRP A 84 8.34 0.63 -3.25
N GLN A 85 7.13 0.19 -3.59
CA GLN A 85 6.74 -0.18 -4.95
C GLN A 85 5.32 0.29 -5.27
N VAL A 86 4.99 0.33 -6.56
CA VAL A 86 3.59 0.42 -7.00
C VAL A 86 3.01 -0.98 -7.05
N ASP A 87 1.85 -1.18 -6.43
CA ASP A 87 1.12 -2.44 -6.42
C ASP A 87 -0.37 -2.19 -6.73
N VAL A 88 -1.15 -3.25 -6.91
CA VAL A 88 -2.61 -3.16 -7.13
C VAL A 88 -3.33 -3.83 -5.95
N VAL A 89 -4.31 -3.14 -5.38
CA VAL A 89 -5.14 -3.67 -4.29
C VAL A 89 -6.60 -3.31 -4.50
N TYR A 90 -7.49 -4.06 -3.84
CA TYR A 90 -8.89 -3.70 -3.77
C TYR A 90 -9.11 -2.53 -2.79
N VAL A 91 -9.74 -1.46 -3.27
CA VAL A 91 -9.98 -0.24 -2.49
C VAL A 91 -11.49 -0.14 -2.21
N HIS A 92 -11.90 -0.37 -0.96
CA HIS A 92 -13.33 -0.50 -0.62
C HIS A 92 -14.16 0.73 -0.95
N PRO A 93 -13.70 1.98 -0.67
CA PRO A 93 -14.45 3.17 -1.05
C PRO A 93 -14.73 3.27 -2.56
N LEU A 94 -13.88 2.65 -3.39
CA LEU A 94 -14.04 2.60 -4.84
C LEU A 94 -14.85 1.41 -5.33
N LYS A 95 -14.96 0.36 -4.51
CA LYS A 95 -15.42 -0.97 -4.92
C LYS A 95 -14.67 -1.50 -6.16
N ALA A 96 -13.40 -1.14 -6.30
CA ALA A 96 -12.57 -1.42 -7.47
C ALA A 96 -11.12 -1.71 -7.08
N HIS A 97 -10.38 -2.35 -7.98
CA HIS A 97 -8.93 -2.48 -7.86
C HIS A 97 -8.27 -1.19 -8.30
N ALA A 98 -7.25 -0.74 -7.58
CA ALA A 98 -6.52 0.47 -7.93
C ALA A 98 -5.04 0.32 -7.63
N GLN A 99 -4.23 1.05 -8.38
CA GLN A 99 -2.81 1.18 -8.09
C GLN A 99 -2.59 1.99 -6.82
N VAL A 100 -1.67 1.52 -6.00
CA VAL A 100 -1.30 2.09 -4.70
C VAL A 100 0.21 2.08 -4.54
N VAL A 101 0.73 2.93 -3.66
CA VAL A 101 2.12 2.90 -3.24
C VAL A 101 2.21 2.07 -1.97
N LYS A 102 2.97 0.98 -1.99
CA LYS A 102 3.30 0.18 -0.80
C LYS A 102 4.70 0.52 -0.33
N ILE A 103 4.80 1.05 0.88
CA ILE A 103 6.05 1.27 1.60
C ILE A 103 6.32 0.02 2.43
N TRP A 104 7.39 -0.69 2.06
CA TRP A 104 7.77 -1.97 2.64
C TRP A 104 8.55 -1.82 3.93
N ASP A 105 9.43 -0.82 4.02
CA ASP A 105 10.18 -0.55 5.23
C ASP A 105 10.81 0.84 5.22
N VAL A 106 11.23 1.28 6.40
CA VAL A 106 12.13 2.42 6.61
C VAL A 106 13.42 1.85 7.19
N VAL A 107 14.52 1.96 6.49
CA VAL A 107 15.76 1.24 6.80
C VAL A 107 16.99 2.10 6.64
N TYR A 108 18.08 1.64 7.24
CA TYR A 108 19.40 2.17 6.96
C TYR A 108 19.85 1.85 5.53
N THR A 109 20.72 2.68 4.99
CA THR A 109 21.31 2.55 3.65
C THR A 109 21.93 1.17 3.38
N ASP A 110 22.59 0.58 4.36
CA ASP A 110 23.25 -0.73 4.28
C ASP A 110 22.27 -1.92 4.35
N GLN A 111 21.05 -1.72 4.83
CA GLN A 111 20.03 -2.76 5.02
C GLN A 111 19.09 -2.92 3.81
N VAL A 112 19.19 -2.04 2.82
CA VAL A 112 18.30 -1.99 1.65
C VAL A 112 18.25 -3.33 0.91
N HIS A 113 19.39 -4.00 0.72
CA HIS A 113 19.47 -5.25 -0.04
C HIS A 113 18.64 -6.38 0.57
N GLY A 114 18.65 -6.52 1.90
CA GLY A 114 17.85 -7.55 2.57
C GLY A 114 16.34 -7.34 2.40
N ILE A 115 15.90 -6.08 2.31
CA ILE A 115 14.49 -5.75 2.03
C ILE A 115 14.13 -6.10 0.57
N ILE A 116 15.03 -5.83 -0.38
CA ILE A 116 14.80 -6.13 -1.80
C ILE A 116 14.56 -7.64 -2.00
N ASP A 117 15.36 -8.51 -1.39
CA ASP A 117 15.21 -9.96 -1.53
C ASP A 117 13.86 -10.46 -1.01
N GLY A 118 13.39 -9.88 0.11
CA GLY A 118 12.06 -10.15 0.66
C GLY A 118 10.96 -9.73 -0.30
N ILE A 119 11.07 -8.53 -0.89
CA ILE A 119 10.11 -8.03 -1.88
C ILE A 119 10.07 -8.94 -3.11
N ILE A 120 11.23 -9.30 -3.66
CA ILE A 120 11.33 -10.18 -4.84
C ILE A 120 10.68 -11.53 -4.55
N SER A 121 10.91 -12.09 -3.37
CA SER A 121 10.31 -13.35 -2.94
C SER A 121 8.78 -13.28 -2.94
N VAL A 122 8.20 -12.16 -2.48
CA VAL A 122 6.75 -11.94 -2.56
C VAL A 122 6.29 -11.77 -4.01
N GLN A 123 6.99 -10.97 -4.82
CA GLN A 123 6.66 -10.77 -6.23
C GLN A 123 6.84 -12.03 -7.09
N ASN A 124 7.55 -13.07 -6.61
CA ASN A 124 7.57 -14.39 -7.23
C ASN A 124 6.23 -15.11 -7.16
N THR A 125 5.33 -14.66 -6.28
CA THR A 125 3.98 -15.21 -6.21
C THR A 125 2.97 -14.45 -7.06
N TYR A 126 3.35 -13.34 -7.69
CA TYR A 126 2.39 -12.53 -8.43
C TYR A 126 2.10 -13.15 -9.80
N GLU A 127 0.82 -13.24 -10.15
CA GLU A 127 0.43 -13.61 -11.52
C GLU A 127 0.78 -12.48 -12.52
N SER A 128 0.89 -12.84 -13.79
CA SER A 128 1.28 -11.93 -14.88
C SER A 128 0.39 -10.70 -14.99
N GLU A 129 -0.89 -10.85 -14.70
CA GLU A 129 -1.94 -9.86 -14.76
C GLU A 129 -1.67 -8.77 -13.71
N LEU A 130 -1.39 -9.17 -12.47
CA LEU A 130 -1.04 -8.27 -11.37
C LEU A 130 0.27 -7.52 -11.67
N LEU A 131 1.28 -8.23 -12.16
CA LEU A 131 2.57 -7.65 -12.55
C LEU A 131 2.42 -6.61 -13.67
N SER A 132 1.59 -6.91 -14.67
CA SER A 132 1.32 -6.01 -15.79
C SER A 132 0.54 -4.79 -15.32
N ALA A 133 -0.49 -4.99 -14.50
CA ALA A 133 -1.30 -3.92 -13.93
C ALA A 133 -0.48 -2.98 -13.03
N GLY A 134 0.44 -3.51 -12.20
CA GLY A 134 1.33 -2.69 -11.35
C GLY A 134 2.40 -1.91 -12.13
N ARG A 135 2.73 -2.34 -13.35
CA ARG A 135 3.67 -1.63 -14.25
C ARG A 135 3.02 -0.52 -15.06
N LEU A 136 1.69 -0.50 -15.21
CA LEU A 136 1.03 0.57 -15.94
C LEU A 136 1.39 1.94 -15.31
N ARG A 137 1.66 2.92 -16.18
CA ARG A 137 1.91 4.30 -15.79
C ARG A 137 0.98 5.18 -16.60
N HIS A 138 0.14 5.95 -15.92
CA HIS A 138 -0.68 6.97 -16.57
C HIS A 138 -0.01 8.32 -16.34
N GLU A 139 0.71 8.80 -17.34
CA GLU A 139 1.37 10.11 -17.30
C GLU A 139 0.34 11.21 -17.53
N ALA A 140 0.08 12.02 -16.51
CA ALA A 140 -0.76 13.21 -16.63
C ALA A 140 0.07 14.43 -17.12
N SER A 141 1.38 14.41 -16.88
CA SER A 141 2.37 15.33 -17.42
C SER A 141 3.78 14.76 -17.25
N SER A 142 4.80 15.42 -17.81
CA SER A 142 6.22 15.02 -17.71
C SER A 142 6.75 14.85 -16.27
N THR A 143 6.02 15.31 -15.25
CA THR A 143 6.43 15.26 -13.85
C THR A 143 5.38 14.65 -12.93
N LYS A 144 4.25 14.16 -13.48
CA LYS A 144 3.13 13.67 -12.68
C LYS A 144 2.55 12.39 -13.25
N VAL A 145 2.58 11.33 -12.44
CA VAL A 145 1.94 10.04 -12.72
C VAL A 145 0.69 9.89 -11.87
N LEU A 146 -0.41 9.44 -12.46
CA LEU A 146 -1.68 9.17 -11.75
C LEU A 146 -1.88 7.66 -11.55
N PRO A 147 -2.55 7.26 -10.46
CA PRO A 147 -2.89 5.87 -10.24
C PRO A 147 -3.95 5.42 -11.26
N HIS A 148 -3.80 4.21 -11.75
CA HIS A 148 -4.83 3.55 -12.55
C HIS A 148 -5.88 2.89 -11.64
N VAL A 149 -7.15 3.01 -12.02
CA VAL A 149 -8.28 2.31 -11.38
C VAL A 149 -8.83 1.32 -12.38
N PHE A 150 -8.86 0.05 -11.99
CA PHE A 150 -9.31 -1.05 -12.83
C PHE A 150 -10.79 -1.33 -12.58
N PRO A 151 -11.56 -1.68 -13.62
CA PRO A 151 -12.95 -2.12 -13.45
C PRO A 151 -13.06 -3.27 -12.45
N SER A 152 -14.16 -3.30 -11.69
CA SER A 152 -14.41 -4.33 -10.67
C SER A 152 -14.55 -5.76 -11.23
N SER A 153 -14.72 -5.89 -12.55
CA SER A 153 -14.76 -7.14 -13.31
C SER A 153 -13.38 -7.65 -13.77
N THR A 154 -12.29 -6.92 -13.53
CA THR A 154 -10.96 -7.38 -13.94
C THR A 154 -10.53 -8.58 -13.10
N GLU A 155 -10.50 -9.76 -13.72
CA GLU A 155 -10.03 -11.00 -13.09
C GLU A 155 -8.50 -11.03 -12.97
N GLY A 156 -7.97 -11.84 -12.04
CA GLY A 156 -6.53 -12.08 -11.90
C GLY A 156 -5.76 -11.05 -11.05
N LEU A 157 -6.35 -9.89 -10.73
CA LEU A 157 -5.66 -8.84 -9.95
C LEU A 157 -5.47 -9.16 -8.45
N GLU A 158 -6.06 -10.24 -7.96
CA GLU A 158 -5.91 -10.72 -6.57
C GLU A 158 -5.17 -12.05 -6.49
N ARG A 159 -4.89 -12.67 -7.64
CA ARG A 159 -4.31 -14.00 -7.66
C ARG A 159 -2.82 -13.93 -7.40
N ARG A 160 -2.43 -14.58 -6.30
CA ARG A 160 -1.04 -14.92 -6.01
C ARG A 160 -0.90 -16.43 -6.12
N ARG A 161 0.03 -16.88 -6.95
CA ARG A 161 0.36 -18.28 -7.13
C ARG A 161 1.66 -18.58 -6.41
N ILE A 162 1.61 -19.35 -5.33
CA ILE A 162 2.81 -19.86 -4.69
C ILE A 162 3.41 -20.91 -5.63
N MET A 163 4.43 -20.51 -6.40
CA MET A 163 5.25 -21.41 -7.19
C MET A 163 6.48 -21.80 -6.37
N SER A 164 6.39 -22.89 -5.60
CA SER A 164 7.54 -23.43 -4.89
C SER A 164 7.64 -24.94 -5.12
N SER A 165 8.88 -25.42 -5.26
CA SER A 165 9.25 -26.81 -5.46
C SER A 165 9.41 -27.61 -4.16
N SER A 166 9.40 -26.94 -2.99
CA SER A 166 9.56 -27.57 -1.68
C SER A 166 8.42 -27.17 -0.73
N THR A 167 7.91 -28.13 0.05
CA THR A 167 6.80 -27.92 1.01
C THR A 167 7.18 -26.99 2.16
N HIS A 168 8.45 -26.95 2.58
CA HIS A 168 8.89 -26.08 3.68
C HIS A 168 9.03 -24.61 3.27
N ASP A 169 9.48 -24.33 2.05
CA ASP A 169 9.60 -22.96 1.54
C ASP A 169 8.21 -22.39 1.19
N CYS A 170 7.28 -23.24 0.74
CA CYS A 170 5.87 -22.88 0.58
C CYS A 170 5.27 -22.31 1.86
N VAL A 171 5.40 -23.01 3.00
CA VAL A 171 4.76 -22.59 4.26
C VAL A 171 5.35 -21.28 4.79
N LYS A 172 6.67 -21.08 4.67
CA LYS A 172 7.30 -19.81 5.07
C LYS A 172 6.87 -18.65 4.19
N LEU A 173 6.77 -18.86 2.88
CA LEU A 173 6.34 -17.85 1.92
C LEU A 173 4.85 -17.52 2.07
N GLU A 174 4.00 -18.53 2.28
CA GLU A 174 2.58 -18.37 2.55
C GLU A 174 2.34 -17.61 3.85
N ASN A 175 3.08 -17.95 4.91
CA ASN A 175 3.04 -17.20 6.16
C ASN A 175 3.53 -15.76 5.96
N ALA A 176 4.60 -15.52 5.21
CA ALA A 176 5.07 -14.17 4.92
C ALA A 176 4.03 -13.35 4.13
N ILE A 177 3.40 -13.95 3.12
CA ILE A 177 2.35 -13.30 2.31
C ILE A 177 1.11 -12.98 3.15
N THR A 178 0.69 -13.91 4.00
CA THR A 178 -0.50 -13.77 4.84
C THR A 178 -0.29 -12.81 6.01
N THR A 179 0.95 -12.70 6.51
CA THR A 179 1.31 -11.82 7.64
C THR A 179 1.72 -10.41 7.20
N MET A 180 2.08 -10.21 5.93
CA MET A 180 2.38 -8.88 5.39
C MET A 180 1.11 -8.04 5.24
N ARG A 181 0.71 -7.44 6.36
CA ARG A 181 -0.40 -6.49 6.43
C ARG A 181 0.10 -5.10 6.09
N PHE A 182 -0.67 -4.43 5.25
CA PHE A 182 -0.45 -3.05 4.85
C PHE A 182 -1.59 -2.19 5.36
N VAL A 183 -1.26 -1.09 6.04
CA VAL A 183 -2.22 -0.14 6.59
C VAL A 183 -2.19 1.17 5.81
N PRO A 184 -3.35 1.77 5.46
CA PRO A 184 -3.38 3.07 4.83
C PRO A 184 -2.80 4.18 5.71
N LEU A 185 -1.90 4.98 5.14
CA LEU A 185 -1.42 6.20 5.79
C LEU A 185 -2.59 7.17 5.95
N SER A 186 -2.95 7.46 7.20
CA SER A 186 -4.08 8.32 7.54
C SER A 186 -3.72 9.27 8.69
N LYS A 187 -4.51 10.34 8.87
CA LYS A 187 -4.33 11.26 10.00
C LYS A 187 -4.43 10.54 11.35
N ILE A 188 -5.31 9.55 11.45
CA ILE A 188 -5.46 8.73 12.66
C ILE A 188 -4.17 7.94 12.90
N LEU A 189 -3.67 7.24 11.88
CA LEU A 189 -2.43 6.47 12.01
C LEU A 189 -1.25 7.36 12.41
N ILE A 190 -1.12 8.53 11.78
CA ILE A 190 -0.10 9.52 12.14
C ILE A 190 -0.25 9.94 13.60
N GLY A 191 -1.48 10.20 14.05
CA GLY A 191 -1.78 10.52 15.43
C GLY A 191 -1.43 9.41 16.41
N CYS A 192 -1.66 8.14 16.04
CA CYS A 192 -1.26 6.97 16.82
C CYS A 192 0.27 6.89 16.94
N ILE A 193 1.01 7.13 15.85
CA ILE A 193 2.48 7.08 15.83
C ILE A 193 3.09 8.22 16.66
N GLN A 194 2.65 9.46 16.42
CA GLN A 194 3.31 10.65 16.97
C GLN A 194 2.88 10.98 18.39
N PHE A 195 1.63 10.68 18.74
CA PHE A 195 1.01 11.14 19.99
C PHE A 195 0.47 10.00 20.84
N GLY A 196 0.65 8.74 20.43
CA GLY A 196 0.13 7.57 21.16
C GLY A 196 -1.40 7.54 21.25
N ILE A 197 -2.09 8.20 20.31
CA ILE A 197 -3.56 8.18 20.26
C ILE A 197 -4.03 6.74 20.12
N LYS A 198 -4.94 6.31 21.00
CA LYS A 198 -5.61 5.02 20.87
C LYS A 198 -6.77 5.18 19.90
N GLY A 199 -6.76 4.41 18.81
CA GLY A 199 -7.81 4.40 17.82
C GLY A 199 -7.76 3.13 16.98
N GLU A 200 -8.89 2.78 16.37
CA GLU A 200 -8.93 1.69 15.41
C GLU A 200 -8.21 2.10 14.13
N ILE A 201 -7.19 1.32 13.76
CA ILE A 201 -6.45 1.54 12.51
C ILE A 201 -7.15 0.71 11.43
N PRO A 202 -7.76 1.35 10.41
CA PRO A 202 -8.40 0.60 9.34
C PRO A 202 -7.33 -0.19 8.58
N PHE A 203 -7.52 -1.50 8.42
CA PHE A 203 -6.71 -2.33 7.54
C PHE A 203 -7.46 -2.55 6.22
N LEU A 204 -6.71 -2.72 5.13
CA LEU A 204 -7.32 -3.08 3.84
C LEU A 204 -7.68 -4.56 3.84
N LEU A 205 -8.94 -4.84 3.56
CA LEU A 205 -9.45 -6.19 3.31
C LEU A 205 -9.32 -6.53 1.82
N SER A 206 -9.14 -7.81 1.50
CA SER A 206 -9.36 -8.30 0.14
C SER A 206 -10.80 -8.08 -0.31
N LYS A 207 -11.08 -8.21 -1.61
CA LYS A 207 -12.46 -8.16 -2.13
C LYS A 207 -13.32 -9.25 -1.52
N GLU A 208 -12.78 -10.46 -1.33
CA GLU A 208 -13.47 -11.60 -0.70
C GLU A 208 -13.81 -11.30 0.75
N GLU A 209 -12.83 -10.84 1.54
CA GLU A 209 -13.02 -10.48 2.95
C GLU A 209 -14.05 -9.34 3.09
N TYR A 210 -13.95 -8.32 2.22
CA TYR A 210 -14.91 -7.22 2.19
C TYR A 210 -16.35 -7.71 1.92
N LYS A 211 -16.52 -8.64 0.97
CA LYS A 211 -17.83 -9.25 0.67
C LYS A 211 -18.39 -10.00 1.88
N VAL A 212 -17.55 -10.77 2.60
CA VAL A 212 -17.97 -11.53 3.79
C VAL A 212 -18.37 -10.59 4.93
N CYS A 213 -17.58 -9.57 5.22
CA CYS A 213 -17.92 -8.60 6.26
C CYS A 213 -19.23 -7.85 5.92
N TYR A 214 -19.41 -7.46 4.67
CA TYR A 214 -20.61 -6.74 4.25
C TYR A 214 -21.87 -7.62 4.26
N SER A 215 -21.78 -8.89 3.84
CA SER A 215 -22.91 -9.83 3.90
C SER A 215 -23.32 -10.14 5.35
N PHE A 216 -22.34 -10.24 6.25
CA PHE A 216 -22.59 -10.41 7.68
C PHE A 216 -23.33 -9.19 8.26
N MET A 217 -22.86 -7.96 8.03
CA MET A 217 -23.51 -6.75 8.54
C MET A 217 -24.94 -6.55 8.00
N ALA A 218 -25.18 -6.89 6.73
CA ALA A 218 -26.52 -6.84 6.13
C ALA A 218 -27.51 -7.82 6.78
N SER A 219 -27.03 -8.89 7.40
CA SER A 219 -27.84 -9.91 8.06
C SER A 219 -28.31 -9.51 9.46
N PHE A 220 -27.63 -8.57 10.12
CA PHE A 220 -28.00 -8.03 11.44
C PHE A 220 -28.82 -6.73 11.38
N SER A 221 -29.03 -6.20 10.18
CA SER A 221 -29.84 -4.99 9.94
C SER A 221 -31.30 -5.30 9.58
N ARG A 222 -31.74 -6.56 9.79
CA ARG A 222 -33.11 -7.03 9.66
C ARG A 222 -33.63 -7.49 11.01
#